data_AF-A0A382A4S7-F1
#
_entry.id   AF-A0A382A4S7-F1
#
_cell.length_a   1.000
_cell.length_b   1.000
_cell.length_c   1.000
_cell.angle_alpha   90.00
_cell.angle_beta   90.00
_cell.angle_gamma   90.00
#
_symmetry.space_group_name_H-M   'P 1'
#
loop_
_entity.id
_entity.type
_entity.pdbx_description
1 polymer ?
#
loop_
_entity_poly.entity_id
_entity_poly.type
_entity_poly.pdbx_seq_one_letter_code
_entity_poly.pdbx_strand_id
1 'polypeptide(L)' 'MLKRVALASLFIANLIALPLQVGDTCPDFSVPICANGSGDFELYANANGAENGGEYHAVWIDIFASW' A
#
# COMPACT_ATOMS: atom_id res chain seq x y z
N MET A 1 32.40 19.49 -1.05
CA MET A 1 30.99 19.89 -0.83
C MET A 1 30.02 19.03 -1.65
N LEU A 2 30.30 18.76 -2.93
CA LEU A 2 29.46 17.93 -3.81
C LEU A 2 29.03 16.57 -3.23
N LYS A 3 29.94 15.82 -2.58
CA LYS A 3 29.62 14.53 -1.94
C LYS A 3 28.57 14.64 -0.83
N ARG A 4 28.57 15.74 -0.07
CA ARG A 4 27.59 15.97 1.01
C ARG A 4 26.21 16.31 0.45
N VAL A 5 26.18 17.09 -0.64
CA VAL A 5 24.94 17.41 -1.35
C VAL A 5 24.34 16.15 -1.97
N ALA A 6 25.15 15.32 -2.64
CA ALA A 6 24.69 14.06 -3.23
C ALA A 6 24.09 13.10 -2.18
N LEU A 7 24.74 12.98 -1.01
CA LEU A 7 24.25 12.12 0.07
C LEU A 7 22.92 12.64 0.66
N ALA A 8 22.79 13.95 0.84
CA ALA A 8 21.56 14.58 1.30
C ALA A 8 20.41 14.40 0.29
N SER A 9 20.69 14.56 -1.01
CA SER A 9 19.71 14.33 -2.07
C SER A 9 19.22 12.88 -2.11
N LEU A 10 20.11 11.91 -1.90
CA LEU A 10 19.75 10.49 -1.82
C LEU A 10 18.81 10.23 -0.63
N PHE A 11 19.09 10.85 0.51
CA PHE A 11 18.26 10.72 1.71
C PHE A 11 16.85 11.31 1.50
N ILE A 12 16.75 12.49 0.87
CA ILE A 12 15.46 13.15 0.59
C ILE A 12 14.63 12.35 -0.42
N ALA A 13 15.26 11.78 -1.45
CA ALA A 13 14.56 10.96 -2.44
C ALA A 13 13.86 9.73 -1.82
N ASN A 14 14.41 9.17 -0.73
CA ASN A 14 13.79 8.05 -0.02
C ASN A 14 12.56 8.46 0.83
N LEU A 15 12.45 9.73 1.22
CA LEU A 15 11.30 10.23 1.98
C LEU A 15 10.03 10.38 1.12
N ILE A 16 10.20 10.51 -0.20
CA ILE A 16 9.09 10.66 -1.17
C ILE A 16 8.74 9.30 -1.82
N ALA A 17 9.47 8.23 -1.49
CA ALA A 17 9.32 6.93 -2.13
C ALA A 17 8.14 6.09 -1.60
N LEU A 18 7.51 6.48 -0.49
CA LEU A 18 6.32 5.77 0.01
C LEU A 18 5.09 6.23 -0.78
N PRO A 19 4.43 5.33 -1.53
CA PRO A 19 3.26 5.69 -2.35
C PRO A 19 2.04 6.08 -1.51
N LEU A 20 1.98 5.69 -0.24
CA LEU A 20 0.92 6.03 0.71
C LEU A 20 1.52 6.35 2.09
N GLN A 21 0.95 7.34 2.78
CA GLN A 21 1.27 7.74 4.14
C GLN A 21 0.07 7.51 5.08
N VAL A 22 0.33 7.55 6.40
CA VAL A 22 -0.72 7.45 7.41
C VAL A 22 -1.69 8.62 7.26
N GLY A 23 -2.97 8.30 7.02
CA GLY A 23 -4.03 9.29 6.81
C GLY A 23 -4.40 9.51 5.35
N ASP A 24 -3.63 8.97 4.39
CA ASP A 24 -4.01 9.00 2.98
C ASP A 24 -5.19 8.06 2.69
N THR A 25 -6.00 8.44 1.72
CA THR A 25 -6.99 7.53 1.13
C THR A 25 -6.26 6.54 0.23
N CYS A 26 -6.31 5.26 0.57
CA CYS A 26 -5.78 4.20 -0.28
C CYS A 26 -6.59 4.14 -1.60
N PRO A 27 -5.94 4.21 -2.78
CA PRO A 27 -6.63 4.00 -4.04
C PRO A 27 -7.10 2.55 -4.16
N ASP A 28 -8.11 2.33 -5.01
CA ASP A 28 -8.53 0.97 -5.33
C ASP A 28 -7.39 0.20 -6.02
N PHE A 29 -7.28 -1.09 -5.69
CA PHE A 29 -6.28 -1.97 -6.27
C PHE A 29 -6.79 -3.40 -6.35
N SER A 30 -6.20 -4.16 -7.26
CA SER A 30 -6.34 -5.61 -7.36
C SER A 30 -4.94 -6.23 -7.33
N VAL A 31 -4.71 -7.16 -6.41
CA VAL A 31 -3.41 -7.84 -6.26
C VAL A 31 -3.61 -9.33 -6.06
N PRO A 32 -2.71 -10.18 -6.60
CA PRO A 32 -2.76 -11.61 -6.34
C PRO A 32 -2.70 -11.91 -4.84
N ILE A 33 -3.58 -12.78 -4.36
CA ILE A 33 -3.60 -13.26 -2.98
C ILE A 33 -3.53 -14.78 -2.94
N CYS A 34 -2.74 -15.30 -2.01
CA CYS A 34 -2.60 -16.74 -1.77
C CYS A 34 -3.19 -17.09 -0.39
N ALA A 35 -4.51 -16.90 -0.24
CA ALA A 35 -5.25 -17.25 0.96
C ALA A 35 -6.07 -18.53 0.71
N ASN A 36 -5.44 -19.70 0.92
CA ASN A 36 -6.04 -21.02 0.67
C ASN A 36 -6.46 -21.30 -0.78
N GLY A 37 -5.83 -20.66 -1.77
CA GLY A 37 -6.14 -20.83 -3.19
C GLY A 37 -5.39 -19.84 -4.08
N SER A 38 -5.77 -19.80 -5.37
CA SER A 38 -5.32 -18.80 -6.34
C SER A 38 -6.44 -17.81 -6.67
N GLY A 39 -6.11 -16.53 -6.74
CA GLY A 39 -7.04 -15.48 -7.14
C GLY A 39 -6.47 -14.10 -6.82
N ASP A 40 -7.28 -13.07 -7.04
CA ASP A 40 -6.91 -11.69 -6.76
C ASP A 40 -7.80 -11.14 -5.62
N PHE A 41 -7.20 -10.29 -4.79
CA PHE A 41 -7.91 -9.47 -3.81
C PHE A 41 -8.15 -8.08 -4.39
N GLU A 42 -9.41 -7.68 -4.49
CA GLU A 42 -9.85 -6.34 -4.91
C GLU A 42 -10.28 -5.52 -3.69
N LEU A 43 -9.60 -4.39 -3.42
CA LEU A 43 -9.82 -3.61 -2.21
C LEU A 43 -11.27 -3.14 -2.10
N TYR A 44 -11.80 -2.46 -3.12
CA TYR A 44 -13.12 -1.85 -3.00
C TYR A 44 -14.23 -2.90 -3.00
N ALA A 45 -14.13 -3.95 -3.82
CA ALA A 45 -15.09 -5.04 -3.81
C ALA A 45 -15.22 -5.70 -2.42
N ASN A 46 -14.12 -5.79 -1.67
CA ASN A 46 -14.10 -6.47 -0.37
C ASN A 46 -14.23 -5.53 0.85
N ALA A 47 -13.88 -4.24 0.71
CA ALA A 47 -13.71 -3.33 1.84
C ALA A 47 -14.26 -1.91 1.63
N ASN A 48 -14.97 -1.63 0.53
CA ASN A 48 -15.66 -0.35 0.37
C ASN A 48 -16.96 -0.32 1.19
N GLY A 49 -16.87 0.13 2.44
CA GLY A 49 -18.03 0.27 3.33
C GLY A 49 -19.10 1.25 2.84
N ALA A 50 -18.75 2.21 1.98
CA ALA A 50 -19.70 3.20 1.46
C ALA A 50 -20.62 2.62 0.35
N GLU A 51 -20.11 1.69 -0.46
CA GLU A 51 -20.85 1.11 -1.61
C GLU A 51 -21.38 -0.30 -1.34
N ASN A 52 -20.65 -1.11 -0.56
CA ASN A 52 -20.96 -2.54 -0.39
C ASN A 52 -21.71 -2.88 0.90
N GLY A 53 -22.14 -1.88 1.67
CA GLY A 53 -22.95 -2.07 2.89
C GLY A 53 -22.24 -2.83 4.02
N GLY A 54 -20.92 -3.00 3.93
CA GLY A 54 -20.08 -3.56 4.99
C GLY A 54 -19.84 -2.54 6.10
N GLU A 55 -19.58 -2.99 7.32
CA GLU A 55 -19.06 -2.09 8.34
C GLU A 55 -17.71 -1.54 7.85
N TYR A 56 -17.30 -0.37 8.36
CA TYR A 56 -15.98 0.23 8.14
C TYR A 56 -14.87 -0.67 8.72
N HIS A 57 -14.71 -1.86 8.18
CA HIS A 57 -13.75 -2.84 8.64
C HIS A 57 -12.35 -2.34 8.32
N ALA A 58 -11.51 -2.28 9.36
CA ALA A 58 -10.08 -2.12 9.16
C ALA A 58 -9.58 -3.36 8.41
N VAL A 59 -9.08 -3.18 7.19
CA VAL A 59 -8.40 -4.24 6.45
C VAL A 59 -6.95 -4.29 6.90
N TRP A 60 -6.52 -5.44 7.40
CA TRP A 60 -5.10 -5.73 7.61
C TRP A 60 -4.58 -6.55 6.42
N ILE A 61 -3.51 -6.04 5.80
CA ILE A 61 -2.85 -6.68 4.66
C ILE A 61 -1.42 -6.99 5.06
N ASP A 62 -1.13 -8.26 5.25
CA ASP A 62 0.22 -8.73 5.50
C ASP A 62 0.96 -8.87 4.16
N ILE A 63 1.91 -7.96 3.91
CA ILE A 63 2.71 -7.98 2.69
C ILE A 63 3.95 -8.85 2.93
N PHE A 64 3.98 -10.02 2.28
CA PHE A 64 5.16 -10.89 2.29
C PHE A 64 6.04 -10.56 1.08
N ALA A 65 7.26 -10.09 1.34
CA ALA A 65 8.30 -10.07 0.31
C ALA A 65 8.98 -11.44 0.29
N SER A 66 8.75 -12.24 -0.74
CA SER A 66 9.61 -13.40 -1.01
C SER A 66 10.86 -12.94 -1.74
N TRP A 67 12.03 -13.13 -1.13
CA TRP A 67 13.33 -12.95 -1.76
C TRP A 67 13.84 -14.24 -2.37
#